data_AF-A0A2A9HJL2-F1
#
_entry.id   AF-A0A2A9HJL2-F1
#
_cell.length_a   1.000
_cell.length_b   1.000
_cell.length_c   1.000
_cell.angle_alpha   90.00
_cell.angle_beta   90.00
_cell.angle_gamma   90.00
#
_symmetry.space_group_name_H-M   'P 1'
#
loop_
_entity.id
_entity.type
_entity.pdbx_description
1 polymer ?
#
loop_
_entity_poly.entity_id
_entity_poly.type
_entity_poly.pdbx_seq_one_letter_code
_entity_poly.pdbx_strand_id
1 'polypeptide(L)'
;MDLLADLRVRVIAHSPAAAYAGWLLRQFGAAVDMRSALDPEGLGAFLAGGAVLDPAPDIPDEAAPLLITDVPVSDAAVAAGFWVGEEREPVGFHLYPALAIRAGGEYVTAHGPAPLLGQHTAEVLRGLGLREDELRDLEAAGVTGTMPAERARA
;
A
#
# COMPACT_ATOMS: atom_id res chain seq x y z
N MET A 1 13.81 20.69 15.42
CA MET A 1 13.30 21.52 14.30
C MET A 1 11.80 21.56 14.49
N ASP A 2 11.17 22.72 14.46
CA ASP A 2 9.75 22.86 14.84
C ASP A 2 8.85 23.07 13.62
N LEU A 3 9.23 22.47 12.49
CA LEU A 3 8.54 22.60 11.20
C LEU A 3 7.08 22.14 11.28
N LEU A 4 6.78 21.18 12.17
CA LEU A 4 5.47 20.55 12.33
C LEU A 4 4.87 20.80 13.72
N ALA A 5 5.22 21.89 14.41
CA ALA A 5 4.80 22.15 15.80
C ALA A 5 3.27 22.11 16.02
N ASP A 6 2.48 22.51 15.03
CA ASP A 6 1.02 22.52 15.10
C ASP A 6 0.38 21.16 14.71
N LEU A 7 1.19 20.22 14.20
CA LEU A 7 0.70 18.92 13.77
C LEU A 7 0.58 17.97 14.96
N ARG A 8 -0.62 17.41 15.13
CA ARG A 8 -0.92 16.34 16.08
C ARG A 8 -1.18 15.05 15.32
N VAL A 9 -0.44 14.01 15.64
CA VAL A 9 -0.53 12.72 14.95
C VAL A 9 -0.71 11.62 15.97
N ARG A 10 -1.70 10.77 15.73
CA ARG A 10 -1.84 9.49 16.42
C ARG A 10 -1.16 8.41 15.60
N VAL A 11 -0.33 7.60 16.24
CA VAL A 11 0.39 6.50 15.60
C VAL A 11 0.05 5.19 16.30
N ILE A 12 -0.47 4.23 15.53
CA ILE A 12 -0.72 2.85 15.98
C ILE A 12 0.24 1.96 15.21
N ALA A 13 1.30 1.50 15.87
CA ALA A 13 2.42 0.82 15.23
C ALA A 13 2.50 -0.67 15.59
N HIS A 14 2.24 -1.52 14.60
CA HIS A 14 2.45 -2.96 14.65
C HIS A 14 3.80 -3.38 14.04
N SER A 15 4.41 -2.53 13.22
CA SER A 15 5.72 -2.77 12.62
C SER A 15 6.65 -1.55 12.73
N PRO A 16 7.96 -1.74 12.46
CA PRO A 16 8.92 -0.64 12.41
C PRO A 16 8.55 0.49 11.46
N ALA A 17 7.73 0.24 10.44
CA ALA A 17 7.36 1.26 9.46
C ALA A 17 6.54 2.39 10.09
N ALA A 18 5.44 2.07 10.78
CA ALA A 18 4.62 3.10 11.44
C ALA A 18 5.36 3.75 12.62
N ALA A 19 6.13 2.97 13.39
CA ALA A 19 6.96 3.51 14.47
C ALA A 19 8.00 4.50 13.94
N TYR A 20 8.68 4.17 12.83
CA TYR A 20 9.62 5.07 12.17
C TYR A 20 8.97 6.36 11.69
N ALA A 21 7.77 6.28 11.10
CA ALA A 21 7.04 7.47 10.67
C ALA A 21 6.74 8.40 11.85
N GLY A 22 6.24 7.86 12.97
CA GLY A 22 6.00 8.65 14.18
C GLY A 22 7.28 9.22 14.80
N TRP A 23 8.34 8.43 14.87
CA TRP A 23 9.66 8.90 15.33
C TRP A 23 10.17 10.07 14.49
N LEU A 24 10.10 9.95 13.17
CA LEU A 24 10.55 10.98 12.23
C LEU A 24 9.74 12.27 12.39
N LEU A 25 8.41 12.18 12.45
CA LEU A 25 7.53 13.33 12.67
C LEU A 25 7.85 14.07 13.97
N ARG A 26 8.18 13.33 15.03
CA ARG A 26 8.63 13.91 16.30
C ARG A 26 9.95 14.68 16.15
N GLN A 27 10.89 14.22 15.32
CA GLN A 27 12.15 14.95 15.04
C GLN A 27 11.91 16.32 14.36
N PHE A 28 10.79 16.45 13.64
CA PHE A 28 10.34 17.69 13.00
C PHE A 28 9.35 18.50 13.86
N GLY A 29 9.18 18.13 15.14
CA GLY A 29 8.44 18.93 16.13
C GLY A 29 6.95 18.61 16.23
N ALA A 30 6.44 17.59 15.53
CA ALA A 30 5.04 17.17 15.67
C ALA A 30 4.76 16.58 17.05
N ALA A 31 3.55 16.83 17.56
CA ALA A 31 3.03 16.16 18.75
C ALA A 31 2.55 14.76 18.37
N VAL A 32 3.30 13.74 18.77
CA VAL A 32 3.03 12.33 18.43
C VAL A 32 2.56 11.57 19.67
N ASP A 33 1.32 11.09 19.59
CA ASP A 33 0.72 10.10 20.51
C ASP A 33 0.86 8.72 19.88
N MET A 34 1.77 7.89 20.41
CA MET A 34 2.12 6.60 19.82
C MET A 34 1.80 5.45 20.76
N ARG A 35 1.13 4.43 20.22
CA ARG A 35 1.05 3.07 20.80
C ARG A 35 1.78 2.10 19.89
N SER A 36 2.57 1.20 20.47
CA SER A 36 3.40 0.30 19.68
C SER A 36 3.44 -1.12 20.24
N ALA A 37 3.35 -2.09 19.34
CA ALA A 37 3.57 -3.52 19.61
C ALA A 37 5.04 -3.93 19.45
N LEU A 38 5.95 -3.00 19.16
CA LEU A 38 7.36 -3.32 18.98
C LEU A 38 7.99 -3.70 20.31
N ASP A 39 8.88 -4.70 20.25
CA ASP A 39 9.71 -5.10 21.37
C ASP A 39 10.48 -3.88 21.95
N PRO A 40 10.27 -3.54 23.24
CA PRO A 40 10.90 -2.39 23.86
C PRO A 40 12.41 -2.55 24.07
N GLU A 41 12.97 -3.75 23.93
CA GLU A 41 14.41 -4.00 24.13
C GLU A 41 15.21 -4.01 22.81
N GLY A 42 14.51 -4.03 21.66
CA GLY A 42 15.11 -4.06 20.33
C GLY A 42 14.93 -2.76 19.55
N LEU A 43 14.53 -2.87 18.29
CA LEU A 43 14.27 -1.72 17.43
C LEU A 43 13.16 -0.79 17.99
N GLY A 44 12.25 -1.33 18.81
CA GLY A 44 11.24 -0.55 19.52
C GLY A 44 11.83 0.43 20.53
N ALA A 45 12.95 0.10 21.19
CA ALA A 45 13.65 1.03 22.08
C ALA A 45 14.03 2.35 21.36
N PHE A 46 14.38 2.24 20.08
CA PHE A 46 14.79 3.37 19.24
C PHE A 46 13.60 4.03 18.54
N LEU A 47 12.79 3.28 17.80
CA LEU A 47 11.72 3.83 16.96
C LEU A 47 10.44 4.15 17.76
N ALA A 48 10.15 3.39 18.80
CA ALA A 48 8.98 3.60 19.66
C ALA A 48 9.34 4.30 20.97
N GLY A 49 10.49 4.99 21.03
CA GLY A 49 10.92 5.74 22.21
C GLY A 49 9.87 6.77 22.65
N GLY A 50 9.34 6.61 23.87
CA GLY A 50 8.27 7.46 24.41
C GLY A 50 6.87 7.14 23.87
N ALA A 51 6.68 5.97 23.25
CA ALA A 51 5.37 5.38 22.99
C ALA A 51 4.84 4.64 24.21
N VAL A 52 3.54 4.39 24.25
CA VAL A 52 2.94 3.41 25.15
C VAL A 52 3.11 2.02 24.53
N LEU A 53 3.78 1.12 25.25
CA LEU A 53 3.88 -0.28 24.84
C LEU A 53 2.50 -0.95 24.99
N ASP A 54 2.02 -1.51 23.90
CA ASP A 54 0.77 -2.25 23.83
C ASP A 54 0.99 -3.40 22.84
N PRO A 55 0.94 -4.67 23.27
CA PRO A 55 1.24 -5.81 22.39
C PRO A 55 0.19 -6.03 21.29
N ALA A 56 -0.99 -5.42 21.41
CA ALA A 56 -2.06 -5.52 20.42
C ALA A 56 -2.83 -4.20 20.33
N PRO A 57 -2.18 -3.12 19.87
CA PRO A 57 -2.79 -1.80 19.88
C PRO A 57 -3.90 -1.76 18.83
N ASP A 58 -5.10 -1.34 19.23
CA ASP A 58 -6.24 -1.23 18.33
C ASP A 58 -6.34 0.18 17.71
N ILE A 59 -7.05 0.29 16.59
CA ILE A 59 -7.44 1.59 16.03
C ILE A 59 -8.59 2.14 16.89
N PRO A 60 -8.41 3.28 17.58
CA PRO A 60 -9.49 3.85 18.39
C PRO A 60 -10.63 4.36 17.49
N ASP A 61 -11.88 4.17 17.94
CA ASP A 61 -13.08 4.68 17.27
C ASP A 61 -13.15 6.23 17.25
N GLU A 62 -12.41 6.89 18.13
CA GLU A 62 -12.34 8.35 18.19
C GLU A 62 -11.58 8.91 16.98
N ALA A 63 -12.23 9.82 16.24
CA ALA A 63 -11.61 10.53 15.13
C ALA A 63 -10.35 11.29 15.58
N ALA A 64 -9.18 10.84 15.10
CA ALA A 64 -7.94 11.60 15.20
C ALA A 64 -7.81 12.55 14.00
N PRO A 65 -7.20 13.75 14.16
CA PRO A 65 -6.96 14.66 13.04
C PRO A 65 -6.02 14.06 11.98
N LEU A 66 -5.10 13.18 12.38
CA LEU A 66 -4.30 12.35 11.50
C LEU A 66 -3.93 11.04 12.22
N LEU A 67 -4.28 9.90 11.61
CA LEU A 67 -3.89 8.57 12.05
C LEU A 67 -2.85 8.00 11.08
N ILE A 68 -1.70 7.57 11.60
CA ILE A 68 -0.73 6.75 10.87
C ILE A 68 -0.75 5.36 11.49
N THR A 69 -0.94 4.35 10.64
CA THR A 69 -0.93 2.98 11.11
C THR A 69 -0.51 2.02 10.01
N ASP A 70 0.10 0.93 10.43
CA ASP A 70 0.41 -0.26 9.65
C ASP A 70 -0.36 -1.48 10.20
N VAL A 71 -1.56 -1.23 10.75
CA VAL A 71 -2.48 -2.26 11.25
C VAL A 71 -2.50 -3.43 10.27
N PRO A 72 -2.21 -4.65 10.77
CA PRO A 72 -2.18 -5.82 9.93
C PRO A 72 -3.58 -6.09 9.36
N VAL A 73 -3.64 -6.94 8.34
CA VAL A 73 -4.91 -7.53 7.92
C VAL A 73 -5.61 -8.11 9.15
N SER A 74 -6.86 -7.68 9.37
CA SER A 74 -7.70 -8.15 10.48
C SER A 74 -8.99 -8.76 9.94
N ASP A 75 -9.54 -9.73 10.68
CA ASP A 75 -10.83 -10.36 10.34
C ASP A 75 -11.96 -9.32 10.25
N ALA A 76 -11.91 -8.29 11.10
CA ALA A 76 -12.87 -7.19 11.06
C ALA A 76 -12.75 -6.38 9.76
N ALA A 77 -11.54 -6.09 9.28
CA ALA A 77 -11.32 -5.36 8.03
C ALA A 77 -11.66 -6.20 6.80
N VAL A 78 -11.44 -7.53 6.85
CA VAL A 78 -11.91 -8.47 5.83
C VAL A 78 -13.45 -8.52 5.81
N ALA A 79 -14.09 -8.69 6.97
CA ALA A 79 -15.55 -8.71 7.10
C ALA A 79 -16.20 -7.39 6.68
N ALA A 80 -15.52 -6.26 6.89
CA ALA A 80 -15.97 -4.94 6.44
C ALA A 80 -15.76 -4.72 4.93
N GLY A 81 -15.10 -5.64 4.21
CA GLY A 81 -14.83 -5.55 2.77
C GLY A 81 -13.66 -4.65 2.40
N PHE A 82 -12.79 -4.28 3.35
CA PHE A 82 -11.60 -3.47 3.05
C PHE A 82 -10.48 -4.30 2.45
N TRP A 83 -10.26 -5.52 2.94
CA TRP A 83 -9.30 -6.46 2.35
C TRP A 83 -10.02 -7.46 1.47
N VAL A 84 -9.68 -7.49 0.18
CA VAL A 84 -10.30 -8.36 -0.81
C VAL A 84 -9.28 -9.39 -1.30
N GLY A 85 -9.65 -10.66 -1.25
CA GLY A 85 -8.82 -11.76 -1.72
C GLY A 85 -8.99 -11.99 -3.21
N GLU A 86 -7.87 -12.09 -3.92
CA GLU A 86 -7.83 -12.34 -5.35
C GLU A 86 -6.83 -13.45 -5.67
N GLU A 87 -7.24 -14.42 -6.48
CA GLU A 87 -6.40 -15.49 -7.01
C GLU A 87 -5.90 -15.08 -8.41
N ARG A 88 -4.58 -15.06 -8.62
CA ARG A 88 -4.02 -14.62 -9.90
C ARG A 88 -2.69 -15.26 -10.21
N GLU A 89 -2.57 -15.93 -11.35
CA GLU A 89 -1.28 -16.40 -11.87
C GLU A 89 -0.40 -15.21 -12.34
N PRO A 90 0.92 -15.20 -12.08
CA PRO A 90 1.73 -16.17 -11.32
C PRO A 90 1.89 -15.84 -9.82
N VAL A 91 1.06 -14.93 -9.31
CA VAL A 91 1.16 -14.38 -7.95
C VAL A 91 0.55 -15.33 -6.91
N GLY A 92 -0.50 -16.08 -7.25
CA GLY A 92 -1.31 -16.87 -6.32
C GLY A 92 -2.27 -16.00 -5.49
N PHE A 93 -3.00 -16.60 -4.54
CA PHE A 93 -3.90 -15.88 -3.64
C PHE A 93 -3.21 -14.75 -2.85
N HIS A 94 -3.68 -13.52 -3.00
CA HIS A 94 -3.22 -12.36 -2.23
C HIS A 94 -4.39 -11.46 -1.81
N LEU A 95 -4.22 -10.78 -0.66
CA LEU A 95 -5.14 -9.75 -0.20
C LEU A 95 -4.70 -8.38 -0.73
N TYR A 96 -5.63 -7.68 -1.36
CA TYR A 96 -5.45 -6.31 -1.82
C TYR A 96 -6.37 -5.37 -1.03
N PRO A 97 -5.90 -4.15 -0.72
CA PRO A 97 -6.77 -3.16 -0.10
C PRO A 97 -7.76 -2.63 -1.13
N ALA A 98 -9.02 -2.46 -0.71
CA ALA A 98 -9.99 -1.65 -1.41
C ALA A 98 -9.55 -0.18 -1.38
N LEU A 99 -10.23 0.67 -2.16
CA LEU A 99 -10.02 2.11 -2.03
C LEU A 99 -10.43 2.56 -0.63
N ALA A 100 -9.69 3.52 -0.06
CA ALA A 100 -9.97 4.09 1.26
C ALA A 100 -11.21 5.03 1.26
N ILE A 101 -12.21 4.73 0.45
CA ILE A 101 -13.48 5.43 0.33
C ILE A 101 -14.63 4.41 0.32
N ARG A 102 -15.80 4.85 0.77
CA ARG A 102 -17.04 4.07 0.68
C ARG A 102 -18.05 4.74 -0.23
N ALA A 103 -18.72 3.96 -1.06
CA ALA A 103 -19.85 4.40 -1.89
C ALA A 103 -21.05 3.52 -1.56
N GLY A 104 -22.19 4.12 -1.20
CA GLY A 104 -23.39 3.36 -0.81
C GLY A 104 -23.24 2.53 0.48
N GLY A 105 -22.23 2.83 1.31
CA GLY A 105 -21.94 2.09 2.54
C GLY A 105 -20.89 0.98 2.40
N GLU A 106 -20.48 0.65 1.18
CA GLU A 106 -19.51 -0.40 0.87
C GLU A 106 -18.18 0.20 0.40
N TYR A 107 -17.08 -0.51 0.62
CA TYR A 107 -15.79 -0.11 0.05
C TYR A 107 -15.80 -0.27 -1.46
N VAL A 108 -15.14 0.66 -2.15
CA VAL A 108 -14.97 0.58 -3.61
C VAL A 108 -13.77 -0.31 -3.91
N THR A 109 -14.00 -1.39 -4.66
CA THR A 109 -12.97 -2.37 -5.01
C THR A 109 -12.53 -2.24 -6.46
N ALA A 110 -11.35 -2.77 -6.79
CA ALA A 110 -10.92 -2.88 -8.17
C ALA A 110 -11.80 -3.89 -8.93
N HIS A 111 -12.00 -3.68 -10.23
CA HIS A 111 -12.80 -4.58 -11.08
C HIS A 111 -12.12 -5.92 -11.38
N GLY A 112 -10.87 -6.10 -10.96
CA GLY A 112 -10.07 -7.29 -11.18
C GLY A 112 -8.60 -7.03 -10.85
N PRO A 113 -7.74 -8.05 -11.04
CA PRO A 113 -6.32 -7.92 -10.79
C PRO A 113 -5.66 -6.91 -11.71
N ALA A 114 -4.53 -6.35 -11.29
CA ALA A 114 -3.68 -5.54 -12.15
C ALA A 114 -3.29 -6.35 -13.41
N PRO A 115 -3.26 -5.74 -14.61
CA PRO A 115 -2.90 -6.45 -15.83
C PRO A 115 -1.43 -6.91 -15.81
N LEU A 116 -1.12 -7.99 -16.54
CA LEU A 116 0.25 -8.38 -16.83
C LEU A 116 0.90 -7.41 -17.81
N LEU A 117 2.24 -7.44 -17.89
CA LEU A 117 2.99 -6.70 -18.88
C LEU A 117 2.45 -7.03 -20.29
N GLY A 118 2.06 -6.00 -21.02
CA GLY A 118 1.59 -6.12 -22.40
C GLY A 118 0.24 -6.79 -22.61
N GLN A 119 -0.48 -7.22 -21.56
CA GLN A 119 -1.70 -8.03 -21.66
C GLN A 119 -2.76 -7.43 -22.60
N HIS A 120 -2.90 -6.11 -22.62
CA HIS A 120 -3.89 -5.40 -23.42
C HIS A 120 -3.28 -4.59 -24.58
N THR A 121 -1.98 -4.72 -24.87
CA THR A 121 -1.32 -3.88 -25.87
C THR A 121 -1.94 -4.05 -27.27
N ALA A 122 -2.13 -5.29 -27.72
CA ALA A 122 -2.72 -5.55 -29.03
C ALA A 122 -4.18 -5.08 -29.11
N GLU A 123 -4.95 -5.25 -28.03
CA GLU A 123 -6.34 -4.77 -27.93
C GLU A 123 -6.42 -3.25 -28.12
N VAL A 124 -5.62 -2.50 -27.36
CA VAL A 124 -5.58 -1.04 -27.43
C VAL A 124 -5.13 -0.57 -28.81
N LEU A 125 -4.06 -1.15 -29.36
CA LEU A 125 -3.53 -0.73 -30.67
C LEU A 125 -4.51 -1.01 -31.82
N ARG A 126 -5.27 -2.13 -31.77
CA ARG A 126 -6.38 -2.37 -32.70
C ARG A 126 -7.47 -1.31 -32.55
N GLY A 127 -7.82 -0.95 -31.30
CA GLY A 127 -8.76 0.14 -31.02
C GLY A 127 -8.34 1.50 -31.59
N LEU A 128 -7.04 1.70 -31.81
CA LEU A 128 -6.45 2.88 -32.44
C LEU A 128 -6.32 2.77 -33.98
N GLY A 129 -6.69 1.63 -34.57
CA GLY A 129 -6.73 1.44 -36.02
C GLY A 129 -5.51 0.75 -36.63
N LEU A 130 -4.60 0.19 -35.83
CA LEU A 130 -3.47 -0.59 -36.36
C LEU A 130 -3.96 -1.93 -36.90
N ARG A 131 -3.38 -2.32 -38.04
CA ARG A 131 -3.63 -3.61 -38.69
C ARG A 131 -2.70 -4.70 -38.15
N GLU A 132 -3.06 -5.96 -38.35
CA GLU A 132 -2.28 -7.11 -37.84
C GLU A 132 -0.85 -7.21 -38.41
N ASP A 133 -0.58 -6.67 -39.61
CA ASP A 133 0.78 -6.52 -40.15
C ASP A 133 1.59 -5.52 -39.31
N GLU A 134 1.03 -4.34 -39.02
CA GLU A 134 1.68 -3.29 -38.24
C GLU A 134 1.94 -3.74 -36.78
N LEU A 135 1.01 -4.49 -36.18
CA LEU A 135 1.19 -5.05 -34.84
C LEU A 135 2.36 -6.04 -34.79
N ARG A 136 2.48 -6.90 -35.80
CA ARG A 136 3.59 -7.86 -35.89
C ARG A 136 4.93 -7.16 -36.10
N ASP A 137 4.95 -6.10 -36.90
CA ASP A 137 6.17 -5.31 -37.13
C ASP A 137 6.66 -4.65 -35.83
N LEU A 138 5.73 -4.12 -35.02
CA LEU A 138 6.05 -3.53 -33.71
C LEU A 138 6.59 -4.57 -32.72
N GLU A 139 5.99 -5.75 -32.66
CA GLU A 139 6.45 -6.84 -31.80
C GLU A 139 7.83 -7.36 -32.26
N ALA A 140 8.03 -7.56 -33.56
CA ALA A 140 9.31 -7.99 -34.14
C ALA A 140 10.43 -6.96 -33.92
N ALA A 141 10.10 -5.67 -33.91
CA ALA A 141 11.02 -4.59 -33.58
C ALA A 141 11.29 -4.47 -32.06
N GLY A 142 10.64 -5.26 -31.21
CA GLY A 142 10.77 -5.21 -29.75
C GLY A 142 10.15 -3.97 -29.12
N VAL A 143 9.26 -3.27 -29.83
CA VAL A 143 8.54 -2.08 -29.32
C VAL A 143 7.41 -2.49 -28.38
N THR A 144 6.78 -3.62 -28.65
CA THR A 144 5.72 -4.23 -27.82
C THR A 144 6.08 -5.66 -27.41
N GLY A 145 5.47 -6.17 -26.35
CA GLY A 145 5.64 -7.56 -25.92
C GLY A 145 5.01 -7.84 -24.56
N THR A 146 5.01 -9.11 -24.15
CA THR A 146 4.45 -9.59 -22.87
C THR A 146 5.51 -9.97 -21.83
N MET A 147 6.78 -9.92 -22.22
CA MET A 147 7.93 -10.23 -21.36
C MET A 147 8.82 -8.98 -21.27
N PRO A 148 9.48 -8.75 -20.12
CA PRO A 148 10.47 -7.69 -20.02
C PRO A 148 11.56 -7.90 -21.08
N ALA A 149 11.89 -6.88 -21.86
CA ALA A 149 13.01 -6.95 -22.78
C ALA A 149 14.28 -7.22 -21.98
N GLU A 150 15.04 -8.26 -22.34
CA GLU A 150 16.40 -8.40 -21.84
C GLU A 150 17.18 -7.16 -22.27
N ARG A 151 17.77 -6.42 -21.31
CA ARG A 151 18.74 -5.40 -21.68
C ARG A 151 19.83 -6.09 -22.50
N ALA A 152 20.03 -5.64 -23.74
CA ALA A 152 21.28 -5.90 -24.45
C ALA A 152 22.42 -5.50 -23.49
N ARG A 153 23.15 -6.47 -22.97
CA ARG A 153 24.35 -6.21 -22.18
C ARG A 153 25.31 -5.48 -23.12
N ALA A 154 25.57 -4.21 -22.84
CA ALA A 154 26.61 -3.42 -23.50
C ALA A 154 27.99 -3.93 -23.08
#